data_AF-A0A379B848-F1
#
_entry.id   AF-A0A379B848-F1
#
_cell.length_a   1.000
_cell.length_b   1.000
_cell.length_c   1.000
_cell.angle_alpha   90.00
_cell.angle_beta   90.00
_cell.angle_gamma   90.00
#
_symmetry.space_group_name_H-M   'P 1'
#
loop_
_entity.id
_entity.type
_entity.pdbx_description
1 polymer ?
#
loop_
_entity_poly.entity_id
_entity_poly.type
_entity_poly.pdbx_seq_one_letter_code
_entity_poly.pdbx_strand_id
1 'polypeptide(L)'
;MVGKSTYMQQTALITLMAYIDSFVPTESTIINPIDPIFTRTGASDDLVSGRSTFMVEMTGMATILHQATEHSLVLIDEIGRGTSTYDGLALAY
;
A
#
# COMPACT_ATOMS: atom_id res chain seq x y z
N MET A 1 1.87 14.29 -10.95
CA MET A 1 1.96 13.01 -11.68
C MET A 1 3.45 12.68 -11.86
N VAL A 2 4.08 12.11 -10.84
CA VAL A 2 5.55 11.87 -10.75
C VAL A 2 5.88 10.36 -10.70
N GLY A 3 4.97 9.50 -11.15
CA GLY A 3 5.24 8.05 -11.27
C GLY A 3 5.36 7.26 -9.95
N LYS A 4 5.25 7.91 -8.78
CA LYS A 4 5.32 7.24 -7.46
C LYS A 4 4.40 6.03 -7.35
N SER A 5 3.10 6.21 -7.60
CA SER A 5 2.11 5.12 -7.50
C SER A 5 2.37 4.05 -8.56
N THR A 6 2.82 4.42 -9.75
CA THR A 6 3.24 3.48 -10.80
C THR A 6 4.41 2.62 -10.35
N TYR A 7 5.41 3.22 -9.69
CA TYR A 7 6.57 2.51 -9.17
C TYR A 7 6.17 1.52 -8.07
N MET A 8 5.30 1.93 -7.14
CA MET A 8 4.78 1.04 -6.11
C MET A 8 4.01 -0.14 -6.70
N GLN A 9 3.13 0.11 -7.68
CA GLN A 9 2.39 -0.94 -8.38
C GLN A 9 3.33 -1.88 -9.13
N GLN A 10 4.37 -1.35 -9.78
CA GLN A 10 5.38 -2.16 -10.46
C GLN A 10 6.08 -3.10 -9.47
N THR A 11 6.49 -2.63 -8.28
CA THR A 11 7.08 -3.48 -7.24
C THR A 11 6.13 -4.60 -6.83
N ALA A 12 4.85 -4.28 -6.55
CA ALA A 12 3.85 -5.28 -6.17
C ALA A 12 3.65 -6.35 -7.25
N LEU A 13 3.56 -5.93 -8.51
CA LEU A 13 3.34 -6.83 -9.65
C LEU A 13 4.54 -7.72 -9.90
N ILE A 14 5.78 -7.19 -9.84
CA ILE A 14 7.00 -8.00 -9.98
C ILE A 14 7.05 -9.07 -8.89
N THR A 15 6.76 -8.72 -7.63
CA THR A 15 6.69 -9.69 -6.53
C THR A 15 5.63 -10.75 -6.80
N LEU A 16 4.40 -10.36 -7.16
CA LEU A 16 3.34 -11.32 -7.44
C LEU A 16 3.69 -12.27 -8.59
N MET A 17 4.24 -11.73 -9.69
CA MET A 17 4.65 -12.50 -10.86
C MET A 17 5.72 -13.55 -10.52
N ALA A 18 6.70 -13.19 -9.69
CA ALA A 18 7.73 -14.14 -9.25
C ALA A 18 7.13 -15.29 -8.42
N TYR A 19 6.12 -15.01 -7.58
CA TYR A 19 5.48 -16.00 -6.72
C TYR A 19 4.50 -16.93 -7.44
N ILE A 20 4.10 -16.59 -8.66
CA ILE A 20 3.29 -17.46 -9.54
C ILE A 20 4.16 -18.17 -10.59
N ASP A 21 5.48 -18.22 -10.39
CA ASP A 21 6.47 -18.80 -11.30
C ASP A 21 6.45 -18.21 -12.73
N SER A 22 6.12 -16.91 -12.84
CA SER A 22 6.15 -16.18 -14.11
C SER A 22 7.47 -15.44 -14.32
N PHE A 23 7.86 -15.24 -15.59
CA PHE A 23 8.96 -14.33 -15.92
C PHE A 23 8.62 -12.90 -15.52
N VAL A 24 9.54 -12.24 -14.81
CA VAL A 24 9.37 -10.85 -14.38
C VAL A 24 10.03 -9.86 -15.36
N PRO A 25 9.46 -8.66 -15.57
CA PRO A 25 9.98 -7.67 -16.52
C PRO A 25 11.15 -6.86 -15.92
N THR A 26 12.27 -7.53 -15.66
CA THR A 26 13.47 -6.93 -15.06
C THR A 26 14.74 -7.51 -15.68
N GLU A 27 15.82 -6.72 -15.74
CA GLU A 27 17.14 -7.23 -16.14
C GLU A 27 17.67 -8.28 -15.15
N SER A 28 17.47 -8.05 -13.85
CA SER A 28 17.78 -9.00 -12.76
C SER A 28 16.85 -8.74 -11.58
N THR A 29 16.44 -9.80 -10.87
CA THR A 29 15.56 -9.68 -9.70
C THR A 29 15.99 -10.67 -8.61
N ILE A 30 16.05 -10.18 -7.36
CA ILE A 30 16.21 -10.98 -6.15
C ILE A 30 15.04 -10.62 -5.23
N ILE A 31 14.24 -11.62 -4.84
CA ILE A 31 13.09 -11.43 -3.95
C ILE A 31 13.26 -12.33 -2.74
N ASN A 32 13.22 -11.75 -1.55
CA ASN A 32 13.20 -12.50 -0.29
C ASN A 32 11.82 -13.13 -0.06
N PRO A 33 11.69 -14.10 0.87
CA PRO A 33 10.39 -14.61 1.29
C PRO A 33 9.44 -13.47 1.69
N ILE A 34 8.33 -13.36 0.97
CA ILE A 34 7.21 -12.48 1.20
C ILE A 34 5.94 -13.33 1.32
N ASP A 35 5.15 -13.09 2.36
CA ASP A 35 3.90 -13.83 2.62
C ASP A 35 2.68 -13.02 2.12
N PRO A 36 2.24 -11.92 2.77
CA PRO A 36 1.23 -11.05 2.19
C PRO A 36 1.82 -9.80 1.53
N ILE A 37 1.17 -9.36 0.45
CA ILE A 37 1.36 -8.03 -0.15
C ILE A 37 0.18 -7.15 0.28
N PHE A 38 0.46 -6.10 1.04
CA PHE A 38 -0.51 -5.08 1.41
C PHE A 38 -0.31 -3.83 0.59
N THR A 39 -1.40 -3.29 0.04
CA THR A 39 -1.36 -2.04 -0.71
C THR A 39 -2.39 -1.05 -0.19
N ARG A 40 -1.97 0.20 -0.12
CA ARG A 40 -2.84 1.36 -0.01
C ARG A 40 -2.38 2.40 -1.01
N THR A 41 -2.95 2.36 -2.20
CA THR A 41 -2.66 3.33 -3.26
C THR A 41 -3.89 4.21 -3.48
N GLY A 42 -3.91 5.41 -2.91
CA GLY A 42 -4.92 6.44 -3.18
C GLY A 42 -6.36 6.09 -2.80
N ALA A 43 -7.19 7.10 -2.55
CA ALA A 43 -8.62 6.90 -2.35
C ALA A 43 -9.32 6.82 -3.71
N SER A 44 -9.92 5.68 -4.04
CA SER A 44 -11.14 5.70 -4.85
C SER A 44 -12.27 6.05 -3.89
N ASP A 45 -12.93 7.18 -4.12
CA ASP A 45 -14.04 7.64 -3.30
C ASP A 45 -15.10 6.54 -3.14
N ASP A 46 -15.32 6.11 -1.89
CA ASP A 46 -16.50 5.33 -1.55
C ASP A 46 -17.53 6.27 -0.91
N LEU A 47 -18.05 7.19 -1.74
CA LEU A 47 -19.09 8.16 -1.39
C LEU A 47 -20.42 7.52 -0.98
N VAL A 48 -20.54 6.18 -1.08
CA VAL A 48 -21.81 5.45 -0.94
C VAL A 48 -22.05 4.92 0.48
N SER A 49 -21.03 4.83 1.33
CA SER A 49 -21.07 4.05 2.58
C SER A 49 -21.42 4.82 3.86
N GLY A 50 -21.62 6.14 3.81
CA GLY A 50 -21.93 6.97 5.01
C GLY A 50 -20.76 7.08 6.01
N ARG A 51 -19.54 6.73 5.59
CA ARG A 51 -18.30 6.78 6.39
C ARG A 51 -17.38 7.87 5.84
N SER A 52 -16.62 8.54 6.71
CA SER A 52 -15.64 9.53 6.23
C SER A 52 -14.48 8.85 5.52
N THR A 53 -13.96 9.47 4.45
CA THR A 53 -12.79 8.97 3.70
C THR A 53 -11.61 8.70 4.63
N PHE A 54 -11.40 9.58 5.62
CA PHE A 54 -10.37 9.41 6.64
C PHE A 54 -10.59 8.17 7.51
N MET A 55 -11.82 7.89 7.96
CA MET A 55 -12.10 6.70 8.78
C MET A 55 -11.90 5.40 7.99
N VAL A 56 -12.30 5.38 6.72
CA VAL A 56 -12.07 4.22 5.84
C VAL A 56 -10.56 3.98 5.66
N GLU A 57 -9.81 5.06 5.44
CA GLU A 57 -8.34 5.01 5.31
C GLU A 57 -7.67 4.47 6.58
N MET A 58 -8.02 5.01 7.75
CA MET A 58 -7.43 4.59 9.03
C MET A 58 -7.80 3.14 9.40
N THR A 59 -9.01 2.70 9.06
CA THR A 59 -9.43 1.29 9.28
C THR A 59 -8.61 0.33 8.40
N GLY A 60 -8.33 0.73 7.16
CA GLY A 60 -7.44 -0.02 6.26
C GLY A 60 -6.01 -0.10 6.81
N MET A 61 -5.47 1.04 7.29
CA MET A 61 -4.14 1.08 7.93
C MET A 61 -4.08 0.18 9.17
N ALA A 62 -5.07 0.25 10.06
CA ALA A 62 -5.14 -0.60 11.24
C ALA A 62 -5.15 -2.09 10.87
N THR A 63 -5.88 -2.46 9.81
CA THR A 63 -5.90 -3.84 9.31
C THR A 63 -4.53 -4.30 8.84
N ILE A 64 -3.84 -3.47 8.03
CA ILE A 64 -2.48 -3.76 7.56
C ILE A 64 -1.54 -3.92 8.76
N LEU A 65 -1.56 -3.00 9.72
CA LEU A 65 -0.69 -3.06 10.90
C LEU A 65 -0.94 -4.30 11.77
N HIS A 66 -2.20 -4.73 11.90
CA HIS A 66 -2.54 -5.92 12.68
C HIS A 66 -2.17 -7.24 11.98
N GLN A 67 -2.09 -7.27 10.66
CA GLN A 67 -1.82 -8.47 9.88
C GLN A 67 -0.39 -8.56 9.36
N ALA A 68 0.32 -7.44 9.27
CA ALA A 68 1.69 -7.40 8.78
C ALA A 68 2.64 -8.15 9.70
N THR A 69 3.54 -8.88 9.07
CA THR A 69 4.64 -9.65 9.66
C THR A 69 5.98 -9.12 9.15
N GLU A 70 7.09 -9.67 9.66
CA GLU A 70 8.44 -9.36 9.17
C GLU A 70 8.67 -9.74 7.70
N HIS A 71 7.82 -10.61 7.14
CA HIS A 71 7.84 -11.05 5.74
C HIS A 71 6.73 -10.39 4.90
N SER A 72 6.15 -9.27 5.34
CA SER A 72 5.11 -8.58 4.57
C SER A 72 5.70 -7.51 3.66
N LEU A 73 5.20 -7.45 2.41
CA LEU A 73 5.43 -6.30 1.54
C LEU A 73 4.31 -5.29 1.73
N VAL A 74 4.60 -4.16 2.38
CA VAL A 74 3.62 -3.10 2.65
C VAL A 74 3.92 -1.88 1.78
N LEU A 75 2.97 -1.48 0.95
CA LEU A 75 3.07 -0.34 0.03
C LEU A 75 2.00 0.70 0.38
N ILE A 76 2.42 1.82 0.97
CA ILE A 76 1.52 2.90 1.41
C ILE A 76 1.78 4.17 0.61
N ASP A 77 0.73 4.73 0.02
CA ASP A 77 0.73 6.01 -0.67
C ASP A 77 -0.19 6.98 0.07
N GLU A 78 0.36 8.14 0.46
CA GLU A 78 -0.37 9.29 1.02
C GLU A 78 -1.30 8.97 2.20
N ILE A 79 -0.73 8.78 3.39
CA ILE A 79 -1.50 8.66 4.64
C ILE A 79 -1.90 10.04 5.20
N GLY A 80 -3.09 10.13 5.81
CA GLY A 80 -3.51 11.29 6.60
C GLY A 80 -4.05 12.46 5.79
N ARG A 81 -4.42 12.28 4.51
CA ARG A 81 -4.90 13.40 3.66
C ARG A 81 -6.28 13.95 4.05
N GLY A 82 -7.06 13.21 4.82
CA GLY A 82 -8.41 13.59 5.25
C GLY A 82 -8.50 14.27 6.63
N THR A 83 -7.38 14.72 7.22
CA THR A 83 -7.32 15.33 8.55
C THR A 83 -6.46 16.61 8.57
N SER A 84 -6.27 17.22 9.75
CA SER A 84 -5.42 18.39 9.92
C SER A 84 -3.96 18.09 9.55
N THR A 85 -3.20 19.09 9.10
CA THR A 85 -1.80 18.89 8.71
C THR A 85 -0.94 18.32 9.85
N TYR A 86 -1.18 18.76 11.09
CA TYR A 86 -0.46 18.26 12.26
C TYR A 86 -0.83 16.81 12.57
N ASP A 87 -2.12 16.46 12.53
CA ASP A 87 -2.56 15.09 12.78
C ASP A 87 -2.09 14.14 11.66
N GLY A 88 -2.14 14.59 10.41
CA GLY A 88 -1.67 13.81 9.26
C GLY A 88 -0.16 13.54 9.33
N LEU A 89 0.64 14.54 9.72
CA LEU A 89 2.07 14.37 9.94
C LEU A 89 2.35 13.45 11.13
N ALA A 90 1.60 13.59 12.23
CA ALA A 90 1.74 12.76 13.41
C ALA A 90 1.39 11.28 13.15
N LEU A 91 0.45 11.01 12.24
CA LEU A 91 0.11 9.65 11.81
C LEU A 91 1.14 9.05 10.85
N ALA A 92 1.85 9.88 10.10
CA ALA A 92 2.89 9.44 9.17
C ALA A 92 4.24 9.19 9.84
N TYR A 93 4.46 9.73 11.04
CA TYR A 93 5.69 9.60 11.83
C TYR A 93 5.66 8.34 12.70
#